data_AF-A0A953DAV5-F1
#
_entry.id   AF-A0A953DAV5-F1
#
_cell.length_a   1.000
_cell.length_b   1.000
_cell.length_c   1.000
_cell.angle_alpha   90.00
_cell.angle_beta   90.00
_cell.angle_gamma   90.00
#
_symmetry.space_group_name_H-M   'P 1'
#
loop_
_entity.id
_entity.type
_entity.pdbx_description
1 polymer ?
#
loop_
_entity_poly.entity_id
_entity_poly.type
_entity_poly.pdbx_seq_one_letter_code
_entity_poly.pdbx_strand_id
1 'polypeptide(L)'
;REYLKHLKKTADDLKKEWRTDAAKRVKLDLILSHVADKEKISPDKNKVDAEVKHAMEHHKDIDADRARAYFERIFLNQAVFEFLEKQK
;
A
#
# COMPACT_ATOMS: atom_id res chain seq x y z
N ARG A 1 22.72 10.82 10.97
CA ARG A 1 23.04 10.25 9.63
C ARG A 1 24.26 9.32 9.72
N GLU A 2 24.24 8.30 10.59
CA GLU A 2 25.35 7.31 10.68
C GLU A 2 25.23 6.18 9.66
N TYR A 3 24.01 5.80 9.30
CA TYR A 3 23.74 4.73 8.34
C TYR A 3 24.44 4.92 6.98
N LEU A 4 24.49 6.16 6.50
CA LEU A 4 25.16 6.53 5.24
C LEU A 4 26.70 6.44 5.31
N LYS A 5 27.30 6.66 6.49
CA LYS A 5 28.77 6.59 6.66
C LYS A 5 29.29 5.15 6.58
N HIS A 6 28.52 4.17 7.07
CA HIS A 6 28.92 2.75 7.04
C HIS A 6 28.75 2.11 5.66
N LEU A 7 27.81 2.59 4.84
CA LEU A 7 27.52 2.02 3.52
C LEU A 7 28.51 2.43 2.42
N LYS A 8 29.36 3.45 2.63
CA LYS A 8 30.22 4.07 1.60
C LYS A 8 29.47 4.44 0.30
N LYS A 9 28.15 4.61 0.37
CA LYS A 9 27.28 4.94 -0.77
C LYS A 9 26.77 6.36 -0.64
N THR A 10 26.65 7.05 -1.77
CA THR A 10 26.00 8.35 -1.83
C THR A 10 24.48 8.19 -1.79
N ALA A 11 23.75 9.26 -1.50
CA ALA A 11 22.29 9.27 -1.60
C ALA A 11 21.81 8.91 -3.02
N ASP A 12 22.59 9.26 -4.05
CA ASP A 12 22.29 8.95 -5.45
C ASP A 12 22.45 7.47 -5.76
N ASP A 13 23.41 6.78 -5.16
CA ASP A 13 23.60 5.34 -5.32
C ASP A 13 22.42 4.57 -4.71
N LEU A 14 21.98 4.96 -3.51
CA LEU A 14 20.79 4.38 -2.88
C LEU A 14 19.53 4.62 -3.72
N LYS A 15 19.40 5.82 -4.30
CA LYS A 15 18.26 6.14 -5.17
C LYS A 15 18.24 5.29 -6.43
N LYS A 16 19.40 5.01 -7.04
CA LYS A 16 19.51 4.11 -8.20
C LYS A 16 19.13 2.68 -7.84
N GLU A 17 19.60 2.19 -6.69
CA GLU A 17 19.29 0.85 -6.22
C GLU A 17 17.79 0.67 -5.95
N TRP A 18 17.16 1.62 -5.26
CA TRP A 18 15.72 1.54 -4.94
C TRP A 18 14.81 1.81 -6.13
N ARG A 19 15.32 2.38 -7.22
CA ARG A 19 14.50 2.73 -8.40
C ARG A 19 13.83 1.51 -9.01
N THR A 20 14.53 0.38 -9.08
CA THR A 20 14.00 -0.86 -9.66
C THR A 20 12.85 -1.40 -8.83
N ASP A 21 13.00 -1.45 -7.51
CA ASP A 21 11.96 -1.97 -6.62
C ASP A 21 10.78 -1.01 -6.51
N ALA A 22 11.02 0.30 -6.49
CA ALA A 22 9.98 1.31 -6.56
C ALA A 22 9.16 1.17 -7.86
N ALA A 23 9.83 0.97 -9.00
CA ALA A 23 9.15 0.76 -10.28
C ALA A 23 8.29 -0.51 -10.27
N LYS A 24 8.76 -1.61 -9.69
CA LYS A 24 7.96 -2.83 -9.52
C LYS A 24 6.72 -2.60 -8.66
N ARG A 25 6.86 -1.90 -7.53
CA ARG A 25 5.75 -1.58 -6.63
C ARG A 25 4.69 -0.72 -7.31
N VAL A 26 5.11 0.35 -7.99
CA VAL A 26 4.17 1.24 -8.71
C VAL A 26 3.42 0.47 -9.81
N LYS A 27 4.13 -0.38 -10.58
CA LYS A 27 3.47 -1.22 -11.59
C LYS A 27 2.43 -2.15 -10.96
N LEU A 28 2.77 -2.80 -9.85
CA LEU A 28 1.84 -3.69 -9.15
C LEU A 28 0.59 -2.92 -8.68
N ASP A 29 0.77 -1.77 -8.02
CA ASP A 29 -0.35 -0.95 -7.54
C ASP A 29 -1.28 -0.52 -8.69
N LEU A 30 -0.70 -0.10 -9.83
CA LEU A 30 -1.48 0.27 -11.02
C LEU A 30 -2.24 -0.92 -11.61
N ILE A 31 -1.61 -2.09 -11.69
CA ILE A 31 -2.25 -3.31 -12.21
C ILE A 31 -3.41 -3.73 -11.30
N LEU A 32 -3.21 -3.76 -9.98
CA LEU A 32 -4.25 -4.15 -9.03
C LEU A 32 -5.43 -3.17 -9.07
N SER A 33 -5.16 -1.86 -9.16
CA SER A 33 -6.19 -0.84 -9.30
C SER A 33 -7.00 -1.03 -10.59
N HIS A 34 -6.31 -1.30 -11.70
CA HIS A 34 -6.97 -1.55 -12.99
C HIS A 34 -7.86 -2.81 -12.97
N VAL A 35 -7.39 -3.89 -12.33
CA VAL A 35 -8.19 -5.11 -12.16
C VAL A 35 -9.42 -4.83 -11.29
N ALA A 36 -9.26 -4.11 -10.17
CA ALA A 36 -10.38 -3.74 -9.32
C ALA A 36 -11.46 -2.95 -10.09
N ASP A 37 -11.06 -1.96 -10.88
CA ASP A 37 -11.97 -1.13 -11.68
C ASP A 37 -12.73 -1.92 -12.75
N LYS A 38 -12.02 -2.84 -13.41
CA LYS A 38 -12.55 -3.68 -14.49
C LYS A 38 -13.54 -4.71 -13.95
N GLU A 39 -13.20 -5.35 -12.84
CA GLU A 39 -13.98 -6.44 -12.24
C GLU A 39 -14.97 -5.93 -11.17
N LYS A 40 -15.05 -4.60 -10.98
CA LYS A 40 -15.95 -3.93 -10.02
C LYS A 40 -15.76 -4.43 -8.58
N ILE A 41 -14.52 -4.70 -8.22
CA ILE A 41 -14.14 -5.11 -6.86
C ILE A 41 -14.06 -3.86 -5.99
N SER A 42 -14.59 -3.95 -4.77
CA SER A 42 -14.56 -2.88 -3.78
C SER A 42 -14.07 -3.41 -2.43
N PRO A 43 -13.38 -2.59 -1.62
CA PRO A 43 -12.97 -3.01 -0.29
C PRO A 43 -14.18 -3.18 0.62
N ASP A 44 -14.07 -4.07 1.61
CA ASP A 44 -15.08 -4.24 2.65
C ASP A 44 -15.09 -3.01 3.57
N LYS A 45 -16.12 -2.17 3.42
CA LYS A 45 -16.26 -0.92 4.19
C LYS A 45 -16.30 -1.15 5.69
N ASN A 46 -16.89 -2.26 6.14
CA ASN A 46 -16.98 -2.56 7.58
C ASN A 46 -15.59 -2.84 8.16
N LYS A 47 -14.73 -3.53 7.41
CA LYS A 47 -13.33 -3.76 7.81
C LYS A 47 -12.52 -2.48 7.79
N VAL A 48 -12.69 -1.64 6.76
CA VAL A 48 -12.04 -0.33 6.68
C VAL A 48 -12.38 0.52 7.91
N ASP A 49 -13.67 0.67 8.23
CA ASP A 49 -14.08 1.53 9.34
C ASP A 49 -13.63 0.99 10.71
N ALA A 50 -13.61 -0.34 10.89
CA ALA A 50 -13.09 -0.97 12.09
C ALA A 50 -11.59 -0.68 12.29
N GLU A 51 -10.78 -0.83 11.24
CA GLU A 51 -9.34 -0.57 11.30
C GLU A 51 -9.02 0.93 11.44
N VAL A 52 -9.77 1.81 10.77
CA VAL A 52 -9.63 3.27 10.94
C VAL A 52 -9.90 3.66 12.40
N LYS A 53 -10.97 3.14 13.00
CA LYS A 53 -11.29 3.40 14.40
C LYS A 53 -10.17 2.90 15.32
N HIS A 54 -9.69 1.69 15.11
CA HIS A 54 -8.59 1.11 15.88
C HIS A 54 -7.31 1.95 15.76
N ALA A 55 -6.95 2.39 14.55
CA ALA A 55 -5.80 3.27 14.32
C ALA A 55 -5.93 4.62 15.06
N MET A 56 -7.12 5.22 15.05
CA MET A 56 -7.39 6.49 15.75
C MET A 56 -7.36 6.34 17.28
N GLU A 57 -7.75 5.18 17.81
CA GLU A 57 -7.70 4.89 19.25
C GLU A 57 -6.26 4.81 19.77
N HIS A 58 -5.35 4.23 18.97
CA HIS A 58 -3.95 4.07 19.33
C HIS A 58 -3.07 5.29 18.98
N HIS A 59 -3.47 6.09 17.98
CA HIS A 59 -2.71 7.24 17.49
C HIS A 59 -3.63 8.45 17.28
N LYS A 60 -3.66 9.34 18.28
CA LYS A 60 -4.57 10.51 18.34
C LYS A 60 -4.24 11.61 17.33
N ASP A 61 -3.09 11.54 16.70
CA ASP A 61 -2.57 12.47 15.70
C ASP A 61 -2.76 11.98 14.25
N ILE A 62 -3.35 10.80 14.07
CA ILE A 62 -3.65 10.27 12.75
C ILE A 62 -4.87 10.98 12.16
N ASP A 63 -4.66 11.46 10.94
CA ASP A 63 -5.68 11.98 10.05
C ASP A 63 -6.57 10.83 9.54
N ALA A 64 -7.86 10.91 9.87
CA ALA A 64 -8.82 9.85 9.59
C ALA A 64 -8.98 9.57 8.09
N ASP A 65 -8.89 10.59 7.24
CA ASP A 65 -9.02 10.43 5.79
C ASP A 65 -7.80 9.73 5.21
N ARG A 66 -6.60 10.07 5.71
CA ARG A 66 -5.37 9.36 5.33
C ARG A 66 -5.37 7.91 5.81
N ALA A 67 -5.86 7.64 7.02
CA ALA A 67 -6.02 6.27 7.52
C ALA A 67 -7.01 5.49 6.66
N ARG A 68 -8.17 6.08 6.36
CA ARG A 68 -9.19 5.45 5.51
C ARG A 68 -8.63 5.12 4.13
N ALA A 69 -8.02 6.07 3.44
CA ALA A 69 -7.43 5.84 2.12
C ALA A 69 -6.36 4.73 2.14
N TYR A 70 -5.59 4.63 3.22
CA TYR A 70 -4.60 3.57 3.39
C TYR A 70 -5.25 2.19 3.54
N PHE A 71 -6.22 2.05 4.45
CA PHE A 71 -6.90 0.77 4.68
C PHE A 71 -7.77 0.36 3.50
N GLU A 72 -8.45 1.30 2.83
CA GLU A 72 -9.18 1.04 1.58
C GLU A 72 -8.25 0.42 0.53
N ARG A 73 -7.05 0.97 0.35
CA ARG A 73 -6.09 0.42 -0.62
C ARG A 73 -5.61 -0.98 -0.23
N ILE A 74 -5.36 -1.23 1.05
CA ILE A 74 -4.97 -2.56 1.53
C ILE A 74 -6.07 -3.59 1.25
N PHE A 75 -7.28 -3.29 1.69
CA PHE A 75 -8.40 -4.23 1.57
C PHE A 75 -8.83 -4.43 0.10
N LEU A 76 -8.69 -3.40 -0.74
CA LEU A 76 -8.91 -3.53 -2.18
C LEU A 76 -7.89 -4.48 -2.81
N ASN A 77 -6.61 -4.31 -2.51
CA ASN A 77 -5.57 -5.20 -3.02
C ASN A 77 -5.79 -6.63 -2.56
N GLN A 78 -6.15 -6.85 -1.29
CA GLN A 78 -6.49 -8.18 -0.77
C GLN A 78 -7.67 -8.80 -1.52
N ALA A 79 -8.76 -8.04 -1.73
CA ALA A 79 -9.92 -8.53 -2.47
C ALA A 79 -9.58 -8.89 -3.93
N VAL A 80 -8.71 -8.13 -4.58
CA VAL A 80 -8.21 -8.46 -5.94
C VAL A 80 -7.39 -9.75 -5.92
N PHE A 81 -6.50 -9.94 -4.95
CA PHE A 81 -5.75 -11.20 -4.84
C PHE A 81 -6.66 -12.40 -4.60
N GLU A 82 -7.61 -12.30 -3.67
CA GLU A 82 -8.59 -13.36 -3.42
C GLU A 82 -9.41 -13.70 -4.68
N PHE A 83 -9.75 -12.70 -5.48
CA PHE A 83 -10.42 -12.90 -6.77
C PHE A 83 -9.52 -13.64 -7.78
N LEU A 84 -8.26 -13.23 -7.93
CA LEU A 84 -7.31 -13.86 -8.85
C LEU A 84 -6.99 -15.32 -8.45
N GLU A 85 -6.91 -15.61 -7.15
CA GLU A 85 -6.66 -16.96 -6.65
C GLU A 85 -7.82 -17.93 -6.95
N LYS A 86 -9.06 -17.43 -7.00
CA LYS A 86 -10.26 -18.21 -7.36
C LYS A 86 -10.36 -18.54 -8.85
N GLN A 87 -9.53 -17.92 -9.70
CA GLN A 87 -9.49 -18.21 -11.15
C GLN A 87 -8.52 -19.35 -11.51
N LYS A 88 -7.91 -20.00 -10.51
CA LYS A 88 -7.09 -21.19 -10.71
C LYS A 88 -7.91 -22.44 -11.03
#